data_AF-A0A8S2FH64-F1
#
_entry.id   AF-A0A8S2FH64-F1
#
_cell.length_a   1.000
_cell.length_b   1.000
_cell.length_c   1.000
_cell.angle_alpha   90.00
_cell.angle_beta   90.00
_cell.angle_gamma   90.00
#
_symmetry.space_group_name_H-M   'P 1'
#
loop_
_entity.id
_entity.type
_entity.pdbx_description
1 polymer ?
#
loop_
_entity_poly.entity_id
_entity_poly.type
_entity_poly.pdbx_seq_one_letter_code
_entity_poly.pdbx_strand_id
1 'polypeptide(L)'
;MPKKFFRFCVKYRETVRRFVENEHDRLVQKVLQINNGTILEGVADLSPLSTLIGLHAVTSLPNDIMHDFAEGVCCQVMIVMLKEASTKRIFTYGQVEQRLSIFEYGANDKSNKPPIIRKKHLNKRRIVGSASQKMCLFRLFPIIFNDIIDQLDTKQIYICLREIVGHVYACPFRKSWLSYLRSLTI
;
A
#
# COMPACT_ATOMS: atom_id res chain seq x y z
N MET A 1 6.50 1.52 19.00
CA MET A 1 5.29 1.58 18.15
C MET A 1 4.79 0.15 17.95
N PRO A 2 3.61 -0.21 18.46
CA PRO A 2 3.11 -1.57 18.36
C PRO A 2 2.75 -1.87 16.90
N LYS A 3 3.21 -3.03 16.42
CA LYS A 3 3.03 -3.47 15.03
C LYS A 3 1.54 -3.75 14.80
N LYS A 4 1.02 -3.18 13.72
CA LYS A 4 -0.39 -3.11 13.38
C LYS A 4 -0.96 -4.51 13.04
N PHE A 5 -2.10 -4.83 13.64
CA PHE A 5 -2.94 -5.99 13.33
C PHE A 5 -3.59 -5.85 11.94
N PHE A 6 -2.98 -6.29 10.83
CA PHE A 6 -3.75 -6.36 9.56
C PHE A 6 -3.34 -7.52 8.65
N ARG A 7 -4.38 -8.09 8.03
CA ARG A 7 -4.55 -9.41 7.39
C ARG A 7 -3.55 -9.80 6.29
N PHE A 8 -2.79 -8.86 5.73
CA PHE A 8 -2.01 -9.11 4.51
C PHE A 8 -0.49 -8.93 4.62
N CYS A 9 0.06 -8.62 5.80
CA CYS A 9 1.51 -8.42 5.90
C CYS A 9 2.33 -9.72 5.98
N VAL A 10 1.73 -10.92 6.07
CA VAL A 10 2.50 -12.17 6.06
C VAL A 10 1.76 -13.28 5.29
N LYS A 11 2.34 -13.66 4.15
CA LYS A 11 2.07 -14.84 3.28
C LYS A 11 0.78 -14.83 2.42
N TYR A 12 1.02 -14.84 1.10
CA TYR A 12 0.07 -15.24 0.06
C TYR A 12 0.21 -16.74 -0.24
N ARG A 13 -0.89 -17.52 -0.17
CA ARG A 13 -1.29 -18.53 -1.16
C ARG A 13 -2.65 -19.16 -0.82
N GLU A 14 -3.37 -19.54 -1.88
CA GLU A 14 -4.82 -19.74 -2.00
C GLU A 14 -5.42 -20.98 -1.31
N THR A 15 -4.76 -21.58 -0.31
CA THR A 15 -5.22 -22.87 0.27
C THR A 15 -5.69 -22.78 1.73
N VAL A 16 -5.68 -21.60 2.37
CA VAL A 16 -5.45 -21.53 3.83
C VAL A 16 -6.59 -20.89 4.63
N ARG A 17 -7.84 -20.79 4.17
CA ARG A 17 -8.89 -20.15 5.01
C ARG A 17 -9.15 -20.88 6.33
N ARG A 18 -9.19 -22.23 6.34
CA ARG A 18 -9.34 -23.03 7.59
C ARG A 18 -8.02 -23.29 8.31
N PHE A 19 -6.89 -23.23 7.61
CA PHE A 19 -5.56 -23.38 8.22
C PHE A 19 -5.15 -22.11 8.97
N VAL A 20 -5.53 -20.91 8.48
CA VAL A 20 -5.16 -19.63 9.09
C VAL A 20 -5.81 -19.41 10.46
N GLU A 21 -7.08 -19.77 10.65
CA GLU A 21 -7.77 -19.56 11.94
C GLU A 21 -7.16 -20.42 13.05
N ASN A 22 -7.05 -21.73 12.82
CA ASN A 22 -6.48 -22.66 13.79
C ASN A 22 -5.01 -22.37 14.09
N GLU A 23 -4.22 -21.97 13.09
CA GLU A 23 -2.83 -21.56 13.31
C GLU A 23 -2.75 -20.23 14.08
N HIS A 24 -3.61 -19.26 13.76
CA HIS A 24 -3.70 -18.00 14.49
C HIS A 24 -4.07 -18.22 15.96
N ASP A 25 -5.09 -19.00 16.25
CA ASP A 25 -5.52 -19.30 17.60
C ASP A 25 -4.41 -20.01 18.40
N ARG A 26 -3.71 -20.95 17.76
CA ARG A 26 -2.54 -21.61 18.37
C ARG A 26 -1.42 -20.61 18.68
N LEU A 27 -1.17 -19.64 17.80
CA LEU A 27 -0.17 -18.59 18.03
C LEU A 27 -0.59 -17.65 19.16
N VAL A 28 -1.87 -17.24 19.21
CA VAL A 28 -2.42 -16.43 20.31
C VAL A 28 -2.22 -17.15 21.65
N GLN A 29 -2.56 -18.44 21.73
CA GLN A 29 -2.36 -19.23 22.96
C GLN A 29 -0.88 -19.29 23.38
N LYS A 30 0.04 -19.44 22.43
CA LYS A 30 1.49 -19.40 22.72
C LYS A 30 1.94 -18.02 23.22
N VAL A 31 1.44 -16.95 22.62
CA VAL A 31 1.78 -15.57 23.03
C VAL A 31 1.25 -15.29 24.44
N LEU A 32 0.05 -15.73 24.78
CA LEU A 32 -0.53 -15.57 26.12
C LEU A 32 0.25 -16.35 27.20
N GLN A 33 0.88 -17.48 26.84
CA GLN A 33 1.70 -18.26 27.76
C GLN A 33 3.11 -17.69 27.97
N ILE A 34 3.59 -16.86 27.05
CA ILE A 34 4.92 -16.24 27.13
C ILE A 34 4.74 -14.82 27.66
N ASN A 35 5.06 -14.59 28.93
CA ASN A 35 4.92 -13.27 29.53
C ASN A 35 5.70 -12.18 28.76
N ASN A 36 4.99 -11.08 28.48
CA ASN A 36 5.40 -9.76 28.00
C ASN A 36 5.98 -9.62 26.57
N GLY A 37 5.10 -9.17 25.66
CA GLY A 37 5.47 -8.31 24.52
C GLY A 37 6.15 -8.99 23.34
N THR A 38 6.28 -10.32 23.36
CA THR A 38 6.90 -11.07 22.27
C THR A 38 5.91 -11.23 21.13
N ILE A 39 6.21 -10.60 19.98
CA ILE A 39 5.42 -10.73 18.76
C ILE A 39 5.85 -12.02 18.06
N LEU A 40 4.98 -13.04 18.05
CA LEU A 40 5.20 -14.31 17.36
C LEU A 40 4.48 -14.32 16.02
N GLU A 41 5.24 -14.41 14.93
CA GLU A 41 4.70 -14.50 13.55
C GLU A 41 3.67 -13.41 13.20
N GLY A 42 3.77 -12.24 13.86
CA GLY A 42 2.86 -11.11 13.67
C GLY A 42 1.70 -11.05 14.66
N VAL A 43 1.50 -12.07 15.50
CA VAL A 43 0.54 -12.07 16.61
C VAL A 43 1.21 -11.45 17.83
N ALA A 44 0.63 -10.38 18.34
CA ALA A 44 1.14 -9.66 19.51
C ALA A 44 0.33 -9.92 20.78
N ASP A 45 -0.98 -10.14 20.63
CA ASP A 45 -1.91 -10.37 21.73
C ASP A 45 -3.24 -10.92 21.19
N LEU A 46 -4.14 -11.30 22.09
CA LEU A 46 -5.55 -11.58 21.78
C LEU A 46 -6.25 -10.29 21.32
N SER A 47 -7.04 -10.39 20.24
CA SER A 47 -7.85 -9.26 19.79
C SER A 47 -8.95 -8.92 20.80
N PRO A 48 -9.16 -7.64 21.17
CA PRO A 48 -10.32 -7.24 22.00
C PRO A 48 -11.67 -7.62 21.38
N LEU A 49 -11.71 -7.75 20.04
CA LEU A 49 -12.90 -8.11 19.29
C LEU A 49 -13.19 -9.62 19.28
N SER A 50 -12.31 -10.44 19.85
CA SER A 50 -12.50 -11.91 19.96
C SER A 50 -13.73 -12.30 20.79
N THR A 51 -14.23 -11.39 21.63
CA THR A 51 -15.45 -11.57 22.43
C THR A 51 -16.74 -11.47 21.61
N LEU A 52 -16.67 -10.95 20.37
CA LEU A 52 -17.84 -10.79 19.51
C LEU A 52 -18.14 -12.10 18.75
N ILE A 53 -19.37 -12.58 18.87
CA ILE A 53 -19.84 -13.79 18.20
C ILE A 53 -19.74 -13.63 16.68
N GLY A 54 -19.07 -14.58 16.01
CA GLY A 54 -18.91 -14.59 14.55
C GLY A 54 -17.79 -13.66 14.03
N LEU A 55 -17.06 -12.99 14.92
CA LEU A 55 -15.91 -12.18 14.54
C LEU A 55 -14.60 -12.90 14.90
N HIS A 56 -13.87 -13.30 13.88
CA HIS A 56 -12.51 -13.79 14.03
C HIS A 56 -11.53 -12.79 13.39
N ALA A 57 -10.48 -12.44 14.12
CA ALA A 57 -9.61 -11.30 13.80
C ALA A 57 -8.94 -11.39 12.41
N VAL A 58 -8.74 -12.61 11.91
CA VAL A 58 -8.06 -12.84 10.62
C VAL A 58 -9.03 -13.01 9.45
N THR A 59 -10.30 -13.35 9.72
CA THR A 59 -11.25 -13.72 8.66
C THR A 59 -12.40 -12.73 8.51
N SER A 60 -12.81 -12.09 9.60
CA SER A 60 -13.97 -11.20 9.64
C SER A 60 -13.65 -9.74 9.35
N LEU A 61 -12.38 -9.31 9.40
CA LEU A 61 -12.00 -7.93 9.06
C LEU A 61 -11.85 -7.73 7.53
N PRO A 62 -12.41 -6.65 6.96
CA PRO A 62 -12.25 -6.35 5.54
C PRO A 62 -10.79 -6.04 5.19
N ASN A 63 -10.47 -6.14 3.90
CA ASN A 63 -9.15 -5.79 3.38
C ASN A 63 -8.84 -4.31 3.62
N ASP A 64 -7.59 -4.00 3.95
CA ASP A 64 -7.15 -2.64 4.22
C ASP A 64 -6.52 -2.05 2.96
N ILE A 65 -7.28 -1.19 2.29
CA ILE A 65 -6.86 -0.53 1.06
C ILE A 65 -5.53 0.22 1.21
N MET A 66 -5.25 0.80 2.38
CA MET A 66 -3.97 1.48 2.62
C MET A 66 -2.82 0.48 2.67
N HIS A 67 -2.98 -0.64 3.38
CA HIS A 67 -1.90 -1.61 3.49
C HIS A 67 -1.73 -2.45 2.22
N ASP A 68 -2.82 -2.87 1.60
CA ASP A 68 -2.80 -3.74 0.42
C ASP A 68 -2.33 -2.99 -0.82
N PHE A 69 -2.82 -1.76 -1.03
CA PHE A 69 -2.44 -0.94 -2.17
C PHE A 69 -1.31 0.02 -1.83
N ALA A 70 -1.53 0.99 -0.94
CA ALA A 70 -0.59 2.09 -0.75
C ALA A 70 0.78 1.62 -0.25
N GLU A 71 0.80 0.76 0.76
CA GLU A 71 2.03 0.19 1.32
C GLU A 71 2.46 -1.11 0.64
N GLY A 72 1.52 -1.79 -0.02
CA GLY A 72 1.72 -3.04 -0.74
C GLY A 72 2.01 -2.83 -2.22
N VAL A 73 1.06 -3.18 -3.09
CA VAL A 73 1.31 -3.34 -4.53
C VAL A 73 1.75 -2.04 -5.22
N CYS A 74 1.23 -0.88 -4.83
CA CYS A 74 1.64 0.41 -5.41
C CYS A 74 3.12 0.68 -5.17
N CYS A 75 3.59 0.42 -3.96
CA CYS A 75 5.00 0.57 -3.60
C CYS A 75 5.88 -0.42 -4.38
N GLN A 76 5.45 -1.67 -4.50
CA GLN A 76 6.19 -2.71 -5.22
C GLN A 76 6.36 -2.35 -6.71
N VAL A 77 5.28 -1.94 -7.39
CA VAL A 77 5.34 -1.57 -8.81
C VAL A 77 6.25 -0.36 -9.02
N MET A 78 6.13 0.70 -8.20
CA MET A 78 7.03 1.86 -8.31
C MET A 78 8.51 1.47 -8.13
N ILE A 79 8.82 0.57 -7.17
CA ILE A 79 10.20 0.08 -6.98
C ILE A 79 10.69 -0.68 -8.21
N VAL A 80 9.85 -1.53 -8.79
CA VAL A 80 10.20 -2.30 -10.00
C VAL A 80 10.48 -1.36 -11.16
N MET A 81 9.64 -0.35 -11.39
CA MET A 81 9.84 0.66 -12.43
C MET A 81 11.14 1.44 -12.24
N LEU A 82 11.41 1.93 -11.01
CA LEU A 82 12.64 2.66 -10.71
C LEU A 82 13.89 1.79 -10.87
N LYS A 83 13.79 0.51 -10.53
CA LYS A 83 14.87 -0.46 -10.72
C LYS A 83 15.12 -0.72 -12.20
N GLU A 84 14.06 -0.92 -13.00
CA GLU A 84 14.16 -1.10 -14.44
C GLU A 84 14.83 0.10 -15.11
N ALA A 85 14.39 1.32 -14.77
CA ALA A 85 14.97 2.56 -15.26
C ALA A 85 16.47 2.67 -14.92
N SER A 86 16.85 2.22 -13.71
CA SER A 86 18.25 2.17 -13.29
C SER A 86 19.06 1.10 -14.02
N THR A 87 18.50 -0.08 -14.29
CA THR A 87 19.16 -1.15 -15.05
C THR A 87 19.37 -0.75 -16.50
N LYS A 88 18.40 -0.07 -17.12
CA LYS A 88 18.49 0.48 -18.48
C LYS A 88 19.39 1.74 -18.58
N ARG A 89 19.96 2.21 -17.46
CA ARG A 89 20.80 3.43 -17.36
C ARG A 89 20.10 4.72 -17.84
N ILE A 90 18.77 4.70 -17.93
CA ILE A 90 17.95 5.88 -18.25
C ILE A 90 17.99 6.87 -17.08
N PHE A 91 18.14 6.34 -15.88
CA PHE A 91 17.89 7.08 -14.66
C PHE A 91 18.70 6.53 -13.48
N THR A 92 19.11 7.38 -12.55
CA THR A 92 19.88 6.99 -11.36
C THR A 92 19.09 7.23 -10.08
N TYR A 93 19.37 6.45 -9.03
CA TYR A 93 18.71 6.65 -7.74
C TYR A 93 18.98 8.03 -7.10
N GLY A 94 20.06 8.72 -7.47
CA GLY A 94 20.29 10.11 -7.03
C GLY A 94 19.31 11.10 -7.67
N GLN A 95 18.93 10.87 -8.92
CA GLN A 95 17.93 11.69 -9.61
C GLN A 95 16.53 11.53 -9.01
N VAL A 96 16.21 10.43 -8.32
CA VAL A 96 14.94 10.29 -7.55
C VAL A 96 14.87 11.35 -6.46
N GLU A 97 15.91 11.40 -5.64
CA GLU A 97 16.00 12.31 -4.51
C GLU A 97 15.94 13.77 -4.98
N GLN A 98 16.65 14.11 -6.06
CA GLN A 98 16.61 15.43 -6.68
C GLN A 98 15.21 15.79 -7.22
N ARG A 99 14.53 14.87 -7.91
CA ARG A 99 13.21 15.16 -8.48
C ARG A 99 12.16 15.35 -7.39
N LEU A 100 12.17 14.52 -6.35
CA LEU A 100 11.24 14.66 -5.23
C LEU A 100 11.48 15.92 -4.39
N SER A 101 12.72 16.45 -4.37
CA SER A 101 13.02 17.69 -3.66
C SER A 101 12.56 18.92 -4.43
N ILE A 102 12.76 18.94 -5.75
CA ILE A 102 12.44 20.08 -6.64
C ILE A 102 10.96 20.12 -7.03
N PHE A 103 10.26 18.97 -7.06
CA PHE A 103 8.86 18.93 -7.47
C PHE A 103 7.96 19.81 -6.59
N GLU A 104 7.17 20.66 -7.25
CA GLU A 104 6.21 21.53 -6.60
C GLU A 104 4.90 20.80 -6.35
N TYR A 105 4.59 20.56 -5.07
CA TYR A 105 3.38 19.85 -4.66
C TYR A 105 2.23 20.86 -4.52
N GLY A 106 1.12 20.58 -5.20
CA GLY A 106 -0.10 21.38 -5.11
C GLY A 106 -0.69 21.41 -3.69
N ALA A 107 -1.64 22.31 -3.45
CA ALA A 107 -2.27 22.50 -2.14
C ALA A 107 -2.82 21.19 -1.53
N ASN A 108 -3.41 20.33 -2.37
CA ASN A 108 -3.98 19.05 -1.95
C ASN A 108 -2.92 17.97 -1.63
N ASP A 109 -1.70 18.13 -2.12
CA ASP A 109 -0.61 17.16 -1.99
C ASP A 109 0.41 17.57 -0.91
N LYS A 110 0.45 18.86 -0.56
CA LYS A 110 1.45 19.44 0.35
C LYS A 110 1.46 18.78 1.74
N SER A 111 0.28 18.45 2.28
CA SER A 111 0.13 17.76 3.57
C SER A 111 0.63 16.30 3.53
N ASN A 112 0.61 15.67 2.35
CA ASN A 112 1.00 14.29 2.13
C ASN A 112 2.25 14.19 1.24
N LYS A 113 3.12 15.22 1.24
CA LYS A 113 4.35 15.21 0.46
C LYS A 113 5.16 13.94 0.77
N PRO A 114 5.57 13.17 -0.26
CA PRO A 114 6.41 11.99 -0.07
C PRO A 114 7.72 12.37 0.61
N PRO A 115 8.20 11.61 1.59
CA PRO A 115 9.51 11.84 2.17
C PRO A 115 10.60 11.54 1.15
N ILE A 116 11.76 12.15 1.35
CA ILE A 116 12.91 11.98 0.45
C ILE A 116 13.33 10.50 0.37
N ILE A 117 13.26 9.95 -0.83
CA ILE A 117 13.65 8.57 -1.12
C ILE A 117 15.14 8.54 -1.48
N ARG A 118 15.97 8.31 -0.46
CA ARG A 118 17.42 8.14 -0.62
C ARG A 118 17.76 6.83 -1.32
N LYS A 119 18.91 6.80 -1.99
CA LYS A 119 19.51 5.60 -2.62
C LYS A 119 19.50 4.36 -1.72
N LYS A 120 19.79 4.53 -0.42
CA LYS A 120 19.78 3.43 0.57
C LYS A 120 18.42 2.74 0.72
N HIS A 121 17.31 3.46 0.51
CA HIS A 121 15.97 2.91 0.61
C HIS A 121 15.63 2.08 -0.63
N LEU A 122 15.99 2.57 -1.81
CA LEU A 122 15.78 1.87 -3.09
C LEU A 122 16.64 0.60 -3.19
N ASN A 123 17.88 0.63 -2.68
CA ASN A 123 18.72 -0.56 -2.57
C ASN A 123 18.07 -1.64 -1.69
N LYS A 124 17.34 -1.24 -0.64
CA LYS A 124 16.55 -2.14 0.22
C LYS A 124 15.16 -2.45 -0.32
N ARG A 125 14.85 -2.07 -1.57
CA ARG A 125 13.53 -2.24 -2.22
C ARG A 125 12.40 -1.73 -1.31
N ARG A 126 12.56 -0.52 -0.77
CA ARG A 126 11.58 0.05 0.16
C ARG A 126 11.33 1.52 -0.14
N ILE A 127 10.05 1.89 -0.19
CA ILE A 127 9.61 3.29 -0.19
C ILE A 127 9.23 3.68 1.24
N VAL A 128 9.82 4.76 1.73
CA VAL A 128 9.58 5.30 3.07
C VAL A 128 8.37 6.23 3.09
N GLY A 129 7.73 6.38 4.25
CA GLY A 129 6.58 7.26 4.45
C GLY A 129 5.31 6.55 4.91
N SER A 130 4.28 7.33 5.24
CA SER A 130 2.93 6.85 5.52
C SER A 130 2.25 6.31 4.25
N ALA A 131 1.15 5.57 4.42
CA ALA A 131 0.30 5.15 3.30
C ALA A 131 -0.15 6.35 2.44
N SER A 132 -0.57 7.46 3.05
CA SER A 132 -0.99 8.66 2.32
C SER A 132 0.16 9.29 1.51
N GLN A 133 1.37 9.33 2.07
CA GLN A 133 2.57 9.81 1.37
C GLN A 133 2.96 8.91 0.19
N LYS A 134 2.85 7.59 0.36
CA LYS A 134 3.10 6.61 -0.72
C LYS A 134 2.04 6.72 -1.82
N MET A 135 0.77 6.93 -1.48
CA MET A 135 -0.29 7.17 -2.47
C MET A 135 -0.09 8.50 -3.20
N CYS A 136 0.33 9.55 -2.50
CA CYS A 136 0.68 10.82 -3.12
C CYS A 136 1.77 10.63 -4.17
N LEU A 137 2.85 9.91 -3.82
CA LEU A 137 3.89 9.56 -4.78
C LEU A 137 3.34 8.73 -5.94
N PHE A 138 2.56 7.68 -5.66
CA PHE A 138 2.01 6.81 -6.69
C PHE A 138 1.14 7.58 -7.68
N ARG A 139 0.30 8.51 -7.20
CA ARG A 139 -0.55 9.35 -8.05
C ARG A 139 0.27 10.31 -8.93
N LEU A 140 1.27 10.96 -8.33
CA LEU A 140 2.12 11.95 -9.00
C LEU A 140 3.28 11.34 -9.79
N PHE A 141 3.48 10.03 -9.69
CA PHE A 141 4.60 9.30 -10.30
C PHE A 141 4.79 9.64 -11.80
N PRO A 142 3.76 9.59 -12.67
CA PRO A 142 3.95 9.91 -14.08
C PRO A 142 4.19 11.38 -14.37
N ILE A 143 3.88 12.28 -13.44
CA ILE A 143 4.18 13.70 -13.60
C ILE A 143 5.65 13.93 -13.22
N ILE A 144 6.09 13.35 -12.11
CA ILE A 144 7.48 13.46 -11.61
C ILE A 144 8.49 12.75 -12.55
N PHE A 145 8.05 11.65 -13.17
CA PHE A 145 8.89 10.75 -13.98
C PHE A 145 8.41 10.65 -15.44
N ASN A 146 7.76 11.70 -15.96
CA ASN A 146 7.16 11.70 -17.30
C ASN A 146 8.15 11.34 -18.41
N ASP A 147 9.37 11.88 -18.32
CA ASP A 147 10.44 11.70 -19.30
C ASP A 147 11.03 10.28 -19.34
N ILE A 148 10.79 9.46 -18.31
CA ILE A 148 11.34 8.09 -18.23
C ILE A 148 10.28 7.00 -18.40
N ILE A 149 9.01 7.26 -18.07
CA ILE A 149 7.97 6.21 -18.02
C ILE A 149 7.76 5.52 -19.36
N ASP A 150 7.80 6.26 -20.46
CA ASP A 150 7.54 5.73 -21.80
C ASP A 150 8.63 4.75 -22.28
N GLN A 151 9.78 4.77 -21.62
CA GLN A 151 10.93 3.91 -21.92
C GLN A 151 10.92 2.61 -21.10
N LEU A 152 9.93 2.43 -20.22
CA LEU A 152 9.82 1.28 -19.32
C LEU A 152 8.82 0.24 -19.83
N ASP A 153 9.24 -1.02 -19.86
CA ASP A 153 8.41 -2.15 -20.24
C ASP A 153 7.33 -2.38 -19.16
N THR A 154 7.64 -2.04 -17.91
CA THR A 154 6.71 -2.13 -16.77
C THR A 154 5.64 -1.03 -16.75
N LYS A 155 5.65 -0.09 -17.70
CA LYS A 155 4.62 0.96 -17.84
C LYS A 155 3.20 0.39 -17.90
N GLN A 156 2.99 -0.69 -18.65
CA GLN A 156 1.65 -1.28 -18.80
C GLN A 156 1.10 -1.81 -17.47
N ILE A 157 1.96 -2.40 -16.64
CA ILE A 157 1.60 -2.89 -15.29
C ILE A 157 1.18 -1.70 -14.41
N TYR A 158 1.92 -0.59 -14.49
CA TYR A 158 1.60 0.61 -13.74
C TYR A 158 0.27 1.24 -14.18
N ILE A 159 -0.02 1.30 -15.48
CA ILE A 159 -1.29 1.81 -16.01
C ILE A 159 -2.46 0.93 -15.54
N CYS A 160 -2.35 -0.38 -15.67
CA CYS A 160 -3.38 -1.30 -15.18
C CYS A 160 -3.61 -1.14 -13.66
N LEU A 161 -2.52 -1.06 -12.88
CA LEU A 161 -2.64 -0.85 -11.43
C LEU A 161 -3.30 0.50 -11.11
N ARG A 162 -3.01 1.55 -11.88
CA ARG A 162 -3.64 2.87 -11.73
C ARG A 162 -5.15 2.81 -11.94
N GLU A 163 -5.62 2.06 -12.92
CA GLU A 163 -7.05 1.87 -13.17
C GLU A 163 -7.71 1.14 -12.01
N ILE A 164 -7.10 0.03 -11.55
CA ILE A 164 -7.58 -0.72 -10.38
C ILE A 164 -7.66 0.18 -9.14
N VAL A 165 -6.59 0.92 -8.84
CA VAL A 165 -6.57 1.88 -7.73
C VAL A 165 -7.64 2.95 -7.91
N GLY A 166 -7.85 3.45 -9.13
CA GLY A 166 -8.91 4.40 -9.44
C GLY A 166 -10.30 3.88 -9.08
N HIS A 167 -10.59 2.61 -9.40
CA HIS A 167 -11.85 1.96 -9.02
C HIS A 167 -11.97 1.72 -7.51
N VAL A 168 -10.90 1.25 -6.87
CA VAL A 168 -10.89 0.93 -5.43
C VAL A 168 -11.06 2.19 -4.56
N TYR A 169 -10.46 3.31 -4.98
CA TYR A 169 -10.56 4.60 -4.28
C TYR A 169 -11.72 5.47 -4.77
N ALA A 170 -12.54 4.98 -5.70
CA ALA A 170 -13.70 5.72 -6.20
C ALA A 170 -14.69 5.99 -5.06
N CYS A 171 -15.28 7.19 -5.06
CA CYS A 171 -16.35 7.50 -4.13
C CYS A 171 -17.56 6.60 -4.42
N PRO A 172 -18.15 5.92 -3.43
CA PRO A 172 -19.31 5.07 -3.65
C PRO A 172 -20.48 5.90 -4.20
N PHE A 173 -20.99 5.50 -5.36
CA PHE A 173 -22.06 6.20 -6.05
C PHE A 173 -23.43 5.61 -5.69
N ARG A 174 -24.36 6.44 -5.23
CA ARG A 174 -25.75 6.03 -4.96
C ARG A 174 -26.62 6.29 -6.18
N LYS A 175 -27.55 5.37 -6.49
CA LYS A 175 -28.52 5.57 -7.59
C LYS A 175 -29.33 6.87 -7.45
N SER A 176 -29.61 7.31 -6.22
CA SER A 176 -30.30 8.58 -5.95
C SER A 176 -29.51 9.81 -6.40
N TRP A 177 -28.21 9.68 -6.67
CA TRP A 177 -27.37 10.77 -7.15
C TRP A 177 -27.43 10.95 -8.68
N LEU A 178 -28.09 10.05 -9.41
CA LEU A 178 -28.20 10.11 -10.87
C LEU A 178 -28.91 11.37 -11.36
N SER A 179 -29.91 11.86 -10.63
CA SER A 179 -30.60 13.12 -10.96
C SER A 179 -29.65 14.32 -10.91
N TYR A 180 -28.80 14.39 -9.89
CA TYR A 180 -27.80 15.45 -9.73
C TYR A 180 -26.68 15.37 -10.78
N LEU A 181 -26.25 14.18 -11.18
CA LEU A 181 -25.28 14.03 -12.27
C LEU A 181 -25.85 14.47 -13.63
N ARG A 182 -27.12 14.16 -13.91
CA ARG A 182 -27.78 14.63 -15.14
C ARG A 182 -27.81 16.14 -15.25
N SER A 183 -27.95 16.86 -14.14
CA SER A 183 -27.88 18.33 -14.13
C SER A 183 -26.47 18.90 -14.29
N LEU A 184 -25.42 18.10 -14.07
CA LEU A 184 -24.01 18.51 -14.22
C LEU A 184 -23.42 18.20 -15.60
N THR A 185 -24.14 17.44 -16.42
CA THR A 185 -23.71 17.14 -17.80
C THR A 185 -24.35 18.19 -18.70
N ILE A 186 -23.64 19.30 -18.93
CA ILE A 186 -23.96 20.29 -19.96
C ILE A 186 -23.34 19.85 -21.28
#